data_AF-A0A0C1C685-F1
#
_entry.id   AF-A0A0C1C685-F1
#
_cell.length_a   1.000
_cell.length_b   1.000
_cell.length_c   1.000
_cell.angle_alpha   90.00
_cell.angle_beta   90.00
_cell.angle_gamma   90.00
#
_symmetry.space_group_name_H-M   'P 1'
#
loop_
_entity.id
_entity.type
_entity.pdbx_description
1 polymer ?
#
loop_
_entity_poly.entity_id
_entity_poly.type
_entity_poly.pdbx_seq_one_letter_code
_entity_poly.pdbx_strand_id
1 'polypeptide(L)'
;MKQKRAYDFALYQERNHMDLAQNNLIRFINITKKKDGIFANFKAKGIRGGAVFSASISVDISAAEVHPADPLEKIIEECARIAVLQFRNTDLQFEGLVAL
;
A
#
# COMPACT_ATOMS: atom_id res chain seq x y z
N MET A 1 10.69 31.55 -28.46
CA MET A 1 9.87 31.82 -27.24
C MET A 1 8.71 30.84 -27.03
N LYS A 2 8.06 30.27 -28.07
CA LYS A 2 6.93 29.34 -27.91
C LYS A 2 7.30 27.93 -27.41
N GLN A 3 8.48 27.42 -27.77
CA GLN A 3 8.87 26.03 -27.48
C GLN A 3 9.24 25.80 -26.00
N LYS A 4 9.80 26.81 -25.32
CA LYS A 4 10.15 26.74 -23.90
C LYS A 4 8.90 26.63 -23.00
N ARG A 5 7.84 27.38 -23.31
CA ARG A 5 6.55 27.29 -22.60
C ARG A 5 5.84 25.94 -22.77
N ALA A 6 5.96 25.31 -23.94
CA ALA A 6 5.39 23.99 -24.18
C ALA A 6 6.13 22.91 -23.37
N TYR A 7 7.46 22.99 -23.27
CA TYR A 7 8.26 22.11 -22.41
C TYR A 7 7.96 22.31 -20.92
N ASP A 8 7.87 23.55 -20.45
CA ASP A 8 7.55 23.84 -19.05
C ASP A 8 6.13 23.38 -18.69
N PHE A 9 5.18 23.48 -19.61
CA PHE A 9 3.81 22.98 -19.44
C PHE A 9 3.74 21.45 -19.48
N ALA A 10 4.50 20.78 -20.35
CA ALA A 10 4.59 19.32 -20.38
C ALA A 10 5.25 18.76 -19.11
N LEU A 11 6.33 19.39 -18.63
CA LEU A 11 6.98 19.02 -17.36
C LEU A 11 6.08 19.30 -16.14
N TYR A 12 5.26 20.35 -16.18
CA TYR A 12 4.25 20.60 -15.15
C TYR A 12 3.12 19.56 -15.24
N GLN A 13 2.62 19.23 -16.43
CA GLN A 13 1.62 18.19 -16.61
C GLN A 13 2.14 16.83 -16.14
N GLU A 14 3.35 16.39 -16.52
CA GLU A 14 3.96 15.14 -16.06
C GLU A 14 4.24 15.14 -14.55
N ARG A 15 4.73 16.25 -13.98
CA ARG A 15 4.93 16.36 -12.53
C ARG A 15 3.62 16.31 -11.75
N ASN A 16 2.55 16.96 -12.23
CA ASN A 16 1.27 17.01 -11.53
C ASN A 16 0.34 15.81 -11.82
N HIS A 17 0.54 15.08 -12.92
CA HIS A 17 -0.23 13.85 -13.20
C HIS A 17 0.11 12.69 -12.25
N MET A 18 1.23 12.80 -11.51
CA MET A 18 1.67 11.84 -10.49
C MET A 18 1.32 12.23 -9.04
N ASP A 19 0.73 13.41 -8.78
CA ASP A 19 1.07 14.12 -7.53
C ASP A 19 0.05 14.12 -6.37
N LEU A 20 -1.13 13.50 -6.47
CA LEU A 20 -2.05 13.52 -5.30
C LEU A 20 -2.73 12.19 -4.97
N ALA A 21 -3.02 11.34 -5.96
CA ALA A 21 -3.79 10.12 -5.72
C ALA A 21 -2.96 8.83 -5.68
N GLN A 22 -1.75 8.78 -6.26
CA GLN A 22 -1.04 7.50 -6.46
C GLN A 22 0.01 7.18 -5.39
N ASN A 23 0.36 8.13 -4.52
CA ASN A 23 1.63 8.04 -3.79
C ASN A 23 1.62 7.33 -2.44
N ASN A 24 0.49 6.89 -1.89
CA ASN A 24 0.44 6.06 -0.67
C ASN A 24 -0.92 5.32 -0.53
N LEU A 25 -1.34 4.58 -1.55
CA LEU A 25 -2.61 3.84 -1.50
C LEU A 25 -2.41 2.40 -1.04
N ILE A 26 -3.21 1.98 -0.08
CA ILE A 26 -3.40 0.56 0.28
C ILE A 26 -4.73 0.11 -0.34
N ARG A 27 -4.68 -0.94 -1.16
CA ARG A 27 -5.86 -1.51 -1.83
C ARG A 27 -6.10 -2.93 -1.37
N PHE A 28 -7.34 -3.28 -1.02
CA PHE A 28 -7.76 -4.66 -0.84
C PHE A 28 -7.69 -5.43 -2.17
N ILE A 29 -7.16 -6.65 -2.13
CA ILE A 29 -6.96 -7.50 -3.30
C ILE A 29 -7.93 -8.67 -3.29
N ASN A 30 -7.90 -9.49 -2.24
CA ASN A 30 -8.74 -10.67 -2.06
C ASN A 30 -8.64 -11.21 -0.62
N ILE A 31 -9.46 -12.21 -0.32
CA ILE A 31 -9.26 -13.10 0.81
C ILE A 31 -8.71 -14.43 0.30
N THR A 32 -7.67 -14.96 0.95
CA THR A 32 -7.10 -16.28 0.63
C THR A 32 -7.16 -17.19 1.85
N LYS A 33 -7.66 -18.41 1.66
CA LYS A 33 -7.55 -19.48 2.65
C LYS A 33 -6.30 -20.31 2.37
N LYS A 34 -5.43 -20.45 3.37
CA LYS A 34 -4.26 -21.33 3.37
C LYS A 34 -4.43 -22.40 4.46
N LYS A 35 -3.49 -23.34 4.55
CA LYS A 35 -3.51 -24.37 5.60
C LYS A 35 -3.47 -23.76 7.00
N ASP A 36 -2.73 -22.67 7.15
CA ASP A 36 -2.41 -22.07 8.44
C ASP A 36 -3.34 -20.92 8.84
N GLY A 37 -4.34 -20.58 8.01
CA GLY A 37 -5.25 -19.47 8.31
C GLY A 37 -6.00 -18.91 7.11
N ILE A 38 -6.78 -17.86 7.36
CA ILE A 38 -7.51 -17.10 6.34
C ILE A 38 -6.98 -15.67 6.38
N PHE A 39 -6.62 -15.14 5.21
CA PHE A 39 -5.88 -13.90 5.11
C PHE A 39 -6.61 -12.90 4.21
N ALA A 40 -6.82 -11.68 4.71
CA ALA A 40 -7.16 -10.54 3.89
C ALA A 40 -5.88 -9.93 3.30
N ASN A 41 -5.80 -9.84 1.98
CA ASN A 41 -4.61 -9.40 1.28
C ASN A 41 -4.79 -7.98 0.76
N PHE A 42 -3.77 -7.17 0.98
CA PHE A 42 -3.70 -5.79 0.54
C PHE A 42 -2.40 -5.52 -0.22
N LYS A 43 -2.45 -4.53 -1.11
CA LYS A 43 -1.26 -4.03 -1.81
C LYS A 43 -1.08 -2.55 -1.55
N ALA A 44 0.07 -2.19 -1.01
CA ALA A 44 0.52 -0.81 -0.87
C ALA A 44 1.40 -0.45 -2.08
N LYS A 45 1.17 0.72 -2.67
CA LYS A 45 2.03 1.30 -3.70
C LYS A 45 2.20 2.79 -3.46
N GLY A 46 3.36 3.31 -3.82
CA GLY A 46 3.62 4.72 -3.73
C GLY A 46 5.02 5.13 -4.14
N ILE A 47 5.34 6.39 -3.87
CA ILE A 47 6.67 6.96 -4.03
C ILE A 47 7.09 7.56 -2.70
N ARG A 48 8.26 7.16 -2.18
CA ARG A 48 8.84 7.71 -0.94
C ARG A 48 10.30 8.04 -1.18
N GLY A 49 10.69 9.30 -0.97
CA GLY A 49 12.08 9.75 -1.13
C GLY A 49 12.64 9.56 -2.55
N GLY A 50 11.78 9.62 -3.58
CA GLY A 50 12.16 9.40 -4.98
C GLY A 50 12.23 7.92 -5.40
N ALA A 51 12.03 6.97 -4.50
CA ALA A 51 11.93 5.56 -4.81
C ALA A 51 10.46 5.13 -4.98
N VAL A 52 10.16 4.42 -6.08
CA VAL A 52 8.87 3.73 -6.25
C VAL A 52 8.89 2.48 -5.37
N PHE A 53 7.89 2.33 -4.50
CA PHE A 53 7.78 1.18 -3.63
C PHE A 53 6.47 0.42 -3.88
N SER A 54 6.52 -0.89 -3.63
CA SER A 54 5.34 -1.76 -3.61
C SER A 54 5.51 -2.75 -2.46
N ALA A 55 4.49 -2.90 -1.63
CA ALA A 55 4.46 -3.91 -0.57
C ALA A 55 3.16 -4.70 -0.63
N SER A 56 3.24 -5.98 -0.29
CA SER A 56 2.07 -6.85 -0.12
C SER A 56 1.89 -7.09 1.38
N ILE A 57 0.66 -6.90 1.86
CA ILE A 57 0.31 -7.07 3.28
C ILE A 57 -0.74 -8.18 3.34
N SER A 58 -0.50 -9.19 4.15
CA SER A 58 -1.45 -10.26 4.43
C SER A 58 -1.79 -10.19 5.91
N VAL A 59 -3.06 -9.94 6.23
CA VAL A 59 -3.56 -9.88 7.60
C VAL A 59 -4.38 -11.14 7.86
N ASP A 60 -4.01 -11.90 8.88
CA ASP A 60 -4.85 -13.00 9.36
C ASP A 60 -6.15 -12.43 9.92
N ILE A 61 -7.30 -12.88 9.41
CA ILE A 61 -8.58 -12.33 9.83
C ILE A 61 -8.89 -12.64 11.31
N SER A 62 -8.32 -13.72 11.85
CA SER A 62 -8.45 -14.04 13.28
C SER A 62 -7.71 -13.05 14.18
N ALA A 63 -6.58 -12.50 13.70
CA ALA A 63 -5.85 -11.45 14.40
C ALA A 63 -6.59 -10.10 14.39
N ALA A 64 -7.55 -9.93 13.48
CA ALA A 64 -8.48 -8.81 13.45
C ALA A 64 -9.78 -9.08 14.22
N GLU A 65 -9.86 -10.19 14.96
CA GLU A 65 -11.04 -10.60 15.74
C GLU A 65 -12.34 -10.69 14.91
N VAL A 66 -12.22 -10.97 13.60
CA VAL A 66 -13.37 -11.19 12.71
C VAL A 66 -13.52 -12.65 12.32
N HIS A 67 -14.76 -13.04 12.05
CA HIS A 67 -15.10 -14.40 11.63
C HIS A 67 -15.22 -14.49 10.10
N PRO A 68 -14.87 -15.62 9.44
CA PRO A 68 -15.08 -15.80 7.99
C PRO A 68 -16.52 -15.62 7.51
N ALA A 69 -17.51 -15.72 8.40
CA ALA A 69 -18.92 -15.54 8.11
C ALA A 69 -19.42 -14.10 8.32
N ASP A 70 -18.55 -13.20 8.80
CA ASP A 70 -18.87 -11.78 8.86
C ASP A 70 -19.04 -11.20 7.45
N PRO A 71 -19.76 -10.07 7.31
CA PRO A 71 -19.81 -9.32 6.06
C PRO A 71 -18.40 -8.98 5.57
N LEU A 72 -18.21 -9.04 4.26
CA LEU A 72 -16.91 -8.79 3.64
C LEU A 72 -16.38 -7.40 3.97
N GLU A 73 -17.26 -6.40 4.00
CA GLU A 73 -16.95 -5.01 4.33
C GLU A 73 -16.34 -4.90 5.72
N LYS A 74 -16.94 -5.57 6.72
CA LYS A 74 -16.41 -5.62 8.09
C LYS A 74 -15.02 -6.27 8.12
N ILE A 75 -14.84 -7.40 7.44
CA ILE A 75 -13.53 -8.07 7.39
C ILE A 75 -12.47 -7.14 6.79
N ILE A 76 -12.81 -6.45 5.70
CA ILE A 76 -11.90 -5.50 5.03
C ILE A 76 -11.55 -4.34 5.97
N GLU A 77 -12.53 -3.71 6.61
CA GLU A 77 -12.33 -2.55 7.48
C GLU A 77 -11.45 -2.89 8.69
N GLU A 78 -11.75 -3.99 9.39
CA GLU A 78 -11.00 -4.43 10.57
C GLU A 78 -9.56 -4.81 10.21
N CYS A 79 -9.37 -5.57 9.13
CA CYS A 79 -8.04 -5.94 8.66
C CYS A 79 -7.25 -4.74 8.11
N ALA A 80 -7.92 -3.78 7.45
CA ALA A 80 -7.29 -2.56 6.95
C ALA A 80 -6.75 -1.70 8.10
N ARG A 81 -7.45 -1.63 9.24
CA ARG A 81 -6.95 -0.91 10.43
C ARG A 81 -5.62 -1.47 10.91
N ILE A 82 -5.49 -2.80 10.97
CA ILE A 82 -4.22 -3.46 11.32
C ILE A 82 -3.17 -3.16 10.26
N ALA A 83 -3.50 -3.31 8.97
CA ALA A 83 -2.57 -3.06 7.87
C ALA A 83 -2.00 -1.63 7.89
N VAL A 84 -2.83 -0.62 8.17
CA VAL A 84 -2.40 0.79 8.27
C VAL A 84 -1.48 1.00 9.48
N LEU A 85 -1.82 0.44 10.64
CA LEU A 85 -1.02 0.57 11.86
C LEU A 85 0.37 -0.04 11.65
N GLN A 86 0.43 -1.26 11.11
CA GLN A 86 1.68 -1.94 10.86
C GLN A 86 2.50 -1.20 9.82
N PHE A 87 1.90 -0.81 8.68
CA PHE A 87 2.63 -0.12 7.61
C PHE A 87 3.25 1.21 8.07
N ARG A 88 2.58 1.97 8.94
CA ARG A 88 3.11 3.24 9.47
C ARG A 88 4.28 3.03 10.44
N ASN A 89 4.25 1.94 11.21
CA ASN A 89 5.21 1.66 12.28
C ASN A 89 6.27 0.62 11.89
N THR A 90 6.39 0.28 10.60
CA THR A 90 7.36 -0.74 10.18
C THR A 90 8.75 -0.12 10.00
N ASP A 91 9.69 -0.55 10.83
CA ASP A 91 11.12 -0.37 10.61
C ASP A 91 11.61 -1.47 9.66
N LEU A 92 11.54 -1.20 8.35
CA LEU A 92 12.02 -2.13 7.34
C LEU A 92 13.55 -2.16 7.35
N GLN A 93 14.11 -3.36 7.52
CA GLN A 93 15.53 -3.62 7.37
C GLN A 93 15.78 -4.36 6.06
N PHE A 94 16.88 -4.02 5.38
CA PHE A 94 17.31 -4.75 4.20
C PHE A 94 18.06 -6.01 4.63
N GLU A 95 17.67 -7.15 4.08
CA GLU A 95 18.38 -8.40 4.30
C GLU A 95 19.84 -8.27 3.83
N GLY A 96 20.79 -8.67 4.68
CA GLY A 96 22.22 -8.64 4.37
C GLY A 96 22.91 -7.27 4.47
N LEU A 97 22.17 -6.19 4.74
CA LEU A 97 22.74 -4.89 5.09
C LEU A 97 22.64 -4.71 6.61
N VAL A 98 23.72 -5.05 7.31
CA VAL A 98 23.86 -4.71 8.73
C VAL A 98 23.84 -3.19 8.84
N ALA A 99 22.96 -2.68 9.70
CA ALA A 99 22.69 -1.27 9.96
C ALA A 99 23.87 -0.33 9.66
N LEU A 100 23.70 0.53 8.66
CA LEU A 100 24.54 1.72 8.45
C LEU A 100 24.19 2.80 9.48
#